data_AF-A0A2D6ZJV6-F1
#
_entry.id   AF-A0A2D6ZJV6-F1
#
_cell.length_a   1.000
_cell.length_b   1.000
_cell.length_c   1.000
_cell.angle_alpha   90.00
_cell.angle_beta   90.00
_cell.angle_gamma   90.00
#
_symmetry.space_group_name_H-M   'P 1'
#
loop_
_entity.id
_entity.type
_entity.pdbx_description
1 polymer ?
#
loop_
_entity_poly.entity_id
_entity_poly.type
_entity_poly.pdbx_seq_one_letter_code
_entity_poly.pdbx_strand_id
1 'polypeptide(L)'
;TRPDPDGNMWIVLCLTGSFSSQIDYRGWCVRVTKEGELIPTASGIRSPGGIGLNHLGEAFYADNQGPWNGSSSLKHIPVGSFQGHPGGWRWFDLDAVKKIMKRPANEPKSESRYPTERERVKNLTPPALVFPHGVLGNSTSGFAYDGNGKFGPFKNQLLVCDQTFSVVNRGFLEKVNGVYQGAAFSFLKGFGSGNISAYMHPSGTLFIGGTDRGWGARGGKRFALDRVTWKGKVPFEIHEMRAKSDGFELTFTHEVDAKTAVDLASYNMSAYTYIYQSKYGSPVVDKITPKVVGAELTSPKTVRVTVDKLTKGHVHELQAKGIRAVDGRPILHPIGYYTLNEIPPAEVN
;
A
#
# COMPACT_ATOMS: atom_id res chain seq x y z
N THR A 1 -13.26 12.48 2.56
CA THR A 1 -11.83 12.61 2.89
C THR A 1 -11.56 14.04 3.32
N ARG A 2 -10.34 14.38 3.76
CA ARG A 2 -9.93 15.79 3.70
C ARG A 2 -10.00 16.24 2.22
N PRO A 3 -10.43 17.47 1.93
CA PRO A 3 -10.35 18.01 0.57
C PRO A 3 -8.89 17.98 0.07
N ASP A 4 -8.72 17.81 -1.24
CA ASP A 4 -7.41 17.98 -1.89
C ASP A 4 -6.99 19.48 -1.91
N PRO A 5 -5.78 19.83 -2.38
CA PRO A 5 -5.31 21.22 -2.43
C PRO A 5 -6.22 22.18 -3.21
N ASP A 6 -6.95 21.66 -4.21
CA ASP A 6 -7.93 22.43 -5.00
C ASP A 6 -9.29 22.55 -4.30
N GLY A 7 -9.47 21.84 -3.18
CA GLY A 7 -10.70 21.85 -2.39
C GLY A 7 -11.71 20.77 -2.78
N ASN A 8 -11.34 19.82 -3.63
CA ASN A 8 -12.23 18.74 -4.05
C ASN A 8 -12.26 17.59 -3.03
N MET A 9 -13.44 17.03 -2.81
CA MET A 9 -13.60 15.79 -2.07
C MET A 9 -13.50 14.59 -3.01
N TRP A 10 -12.72 13.59 -2.63
CA TRP A 10 -12.59 12.34 -3.37
C TRP A 10 -13.51 11.27 -2.76
N ILE A 11 -14.22 10.55 -3.62
CA ILE A 11 -15.20 9.53 -3.22
C ILE A 11 -14.96 8.28 -4.07
N VAL A 12 -14.65 7.16 -3.39
CA VAL A 12 -14.61 5.83 -4.00
C VAL A 12 -15.93 5.12 -3.80
N LEU A 13 -16.55 4.70 -4.89
CA LEU A 13 -17.85 4.05 -4.90
C LEU A 13 -17.64 2.56 -5.10
N CYS A 14 -17.80 1.79 -4.02
CA CYS A 14 -17.75 0.32 -4.05
C CYS A 14 -18.72 -0.23 -5.11
N LEU A 15 -18.33 -1.31 -5.79
CA LEU A 15 -19.28 -2.10 -6.58
C LEU A 15 -20.47 -2.52 -5.71
N THR A 16 -21.64 -2.65 -6.31
CA THR A 16 -22.82 -3.20 -5.63
C THR A 16 -22.52 -4.62 -5.15
N GLY A 17 -22.53 -4.81 -3.84
CA GLY A 17 -22.12 -6.06 -3.18
C GLY A 17 -20.67 -6.45 -3.41
N SER A 18 -19.81 -5.52 -3.87
CA SER A 18 -18.42 -5.77 -4.28
C SER A 18 -18.24 -6.61 -5.56
N PHE A 19 -19.30 -6.81 -6.35
CA PHE A 19 -19.27 -7.67 -7.55
C PHE A 19 -19.89 -7.06 -8.81
N SER A 20 -20.96 -6.28 -8.68
CA SER A 20 -21.71 -5.77 -9.83
C SER A 20 -21.82 -4.24 -9.82
N SER A 21 -22.27 -3.65 -10.92
CA SER A 21 -22.41 -2.21 -11.04
C SER A 21 -23.84 -1.85 -11.45
N GLN A 22 -24.67 -1.55 -10.44
CA GLN A 22 -26.12 -1.40 -10.60
C GLN A 22 -26.62 0.04 -10.61
N ILE A 23 -25.82 0.96 -10.07
CA ILE A 23 -26.13 2.39 -9.99
C ILE A 23 -24.95 3.15 -10.58
N ASP A 24 -25.21 4.29 -11.22
CA ASP A 24 -24.22 5.17 -11.81
C ASP A 24 -22.97 5.29 -10.92
N TYR A 25 -21.81 5.16 -11.57
CA TYR A 25 -20.49 5.26 -10.95
C TYR A 25 -20.15 4.19 -9.90
N ARG A 26 -20.97 3.15 -9.69
CA ARG A 26 -20.54 2.00 -8.88
C ARG A 26 -19.29 1.36 -9.51
N GLY A 27 -18.23 1.23 -8.72
CA GLY A 27 -16.91 0.81 -9.17
C GLY A 27 -16.04 1.94 -9.75
N TRP A 28 -16.32 3.20 -9.40
CA TRP A 28 -15.57 4.37 -9.83
C TRP A 28 -15.09 5.21 -8.65
N CYS A 29 -14.11 6.06 -8.92
CA CYS A 29 -13.81 7.23 -8.12
C CYS A 29 -14.40 8.47 -8.80
N VAL A 30 -15.03 9.32 -8.00
CA VAL A 30 -15.48 10.66 -8.41
C VAL A 30 -14.84 11.71 -7.50
N ARG A 31 -14.67 12.92 -8.02
CA ARG A 31 -14.39 14.12 -7.24
C ARG A 31 -15.66 14.95 -7.13
N VAL A 32 -15.83 15.66 -6.03
CA VAL A 32 -16.91 16.63 -5.83
C VAL A 32 -16.28 17.96 -5.47
N THR A 33 -16.57 19.01 -6.25
CA THR A 33 -16.07 20.37 -6.00
C THR A 33 -16.74 20.98 -4.77
N LYS A 34 -16.25 22.14 -4.31
CA LYS A 34 -16.89 22.88 -3.21
C LYS A 34 -18.32 23.30 -3.55
N GLU A 35 -18.59 23.53 -4.83
CA GLU A 35 -19.86 23.93 -5.39
C GLU A 35 -20.80 22.73 -5.61
N GLY A 36 -20.33 21.50 -5.35
CA GLY A 36 -21.13 20.28 -5.46
C GLY A 36 -21.12 19.64 -6.84
N GLU A 37 -20.25 20.07 -7.76
CA GLU A 37 -20.11 19.45 -9.07
C GLU A 37 -19.42 18.09 -8.97
N LEU A 38 -20.05 17.04 -9.51
CA LEU A 38 -19.49 15.69 -9.57
C LEU A 38 -18.66 15.51 -10.84
N ILE A 39 -17.38 15.18 -10.65
CA ILE A 39 -16.41 14.96 -11.73
C ILE A 39 -15.97 13.48 -11.72
N PRO A 40 -16.39 12.67 -12.71
CA PRO A 40 -15.85 11.32 -12.90
C PRO A 40 -14.33 11.35 -13.02
N THR A 41 -13.62 10.54 -12.23
CA THR A 41 -12.16 10.70 -12.08
C THR A 41 -11.36 9.43 -12.37
N ALA A 42 -11.81 8.28 -11.89
CA ALA A 42 -11.16 6.99 -12.20
C ALA A 42 -12.18 5.86 -12.23
N SER A 43 -11.89 4.80 -12.96
CA SER A 43 -12.76 3.61 -13.06
C SER A 43 -12.08 2.39 -12.46
N GLY A 44 -12.84 1.33 -12.21
CA GLY A 44 -12.34 0.00 -11.91
C GLY A 44 -12.00 -0.29 -10.45
N ILE A 45 -12.70 0.39 -9.55
CA ILE A 45 -12.67 0.14 -8.12
C ILE A 45 -13.58 -1.05 -7.79
N ARG A 46 -13.15 -1.93 -6.88
CA ARG A 46 -13.96 -3.08 -6.44
C ARG A 46 -14.59 -2.86 -5.08
N SER A 47 -13.79 -2.99 -4.02
CA SER A 47 -14.26 -3.09 -2.64
C SER A 47 -13.35 -2.23 -1.74
N PRO A 48 -13.45 -0.89 -1.88
CA PRO A 48 -12.60 0.02 -1.15
C PRO A 48 -12.88 -0.04 0.35
N GLY A 49 -11.84 -0.29 1.15
CA GLY A 49 -11.90 -0.27 2.61
C GLY A 49 -11.60 1.11 3.22
N GLY A 50 -11.08 2.05 2.43
CA GLY A 50 -10.77 3.40 2.86
C GLY A 50 -10.19 4.25 1.75
N ILE A 51 -10.29 5.57 1.88
CA ILE A 51 -9.72 6.56 0.96
C ILE A 51 -9.09 7.70 1.77
N GLY A 52 -8.00 8.27 1.26
CA GLY A 52 -7.26 9.33 1.92
C GLY A 52 -6.23 9.97 0.99
N LEU A 53 -5.57 10.99 1.49
CA LEU A 53 -4.46 11.65 0.81
C LEU A 53 -3.14 11.24 1.47
N ASN A 54 -2.06 11.20 0.70
CA ASN A 54 -0.71 11.18 1.26
C ASN A 54 -0.30 12.59 1.75
N HIS A 55 0.92 12.71 2.28
CA HIS A 55 1.46 13.99 2.74
C HIS A 55 1.68 15.04 1.64
N LEU A 56 1.63 14.63 0.36
CA LEU A 56 1.73 15.50 -0.82
C LEU A 56 0.36 15.93 -1.36
N GLY A 57 -0.74 15.46 -0.76
CA GLY A 57 -2.10 15.77 -1.22
C GLY A 57 -2.60 14.88 -2.36
N GLU A 58 -1.88 13.81 -2.72
CA GLU A 58 -2.30 12.88 -3.76
C GLU A 58 -3.23 11.80 -3.20
N ALA A 59 -4.25 11.42 -3.99
CA ALA A 59 -5.31 10.52 -3.56
C ALA A 59 -4.93 9.04 -3.69
N PHE A 60 -5.19 8.29 -2.62
CA PHE A 60 -5.04 6.84 -2.56
C PHE A 60 -6.30 6.20 -2.01
N TYR A 61 -6.49 4.92 -2.30
CA TYR A 61 -7.49 4.11 -1.62
C TYR A 61 -6.95 2.72 -1.27
N ALA A 62 -7.47 2.16 -0.18
CA ALA A 62 -7.26 0.79 0.20
C ALA A 62 -8.32 -0.08 -0.46
N ASP A 63 -7.92 -1.14 -1.16
CA ASP A 63 -8.80 -2.10 -1.82
C ASP A 63 -8.62 -3.48 -1.20
N ASN A 64 -9.73 -4.20 -1.00
CA ASN A 64 -9.69 -5.54 -0.46
C ASN A 64 -9.47 -6.59 -1.53
N GLN A 65 -8.82 -7.68 -1.12
CA GLN A 65 -8.64 -8.88 -1.93
C GLN A 65 -9.96 -9.30 -2.62
N GLY A 66 -9.89 -9.72 -3.88
CA GLY A 66 -11.03 -10.25 -4.64
C GLY A 66 -10.79 -10.24 -6.15
N PRO A 67 -11.86 -10.25 -6.97
CA PRO A 67 -11.75 -10.09 -8.42
C PRO A 67 -10.86 -8.90 -8.80
N TRP A 68 -9.88 -9.16 -9.65
CA TRP A 68 -8.91 -8.21 -10.18
C TRP A 68 -8.01 -7.56 -9.14
N ASN A 69 -8.04 -8.05 -7.90
CA ASN A 69 -7.22 -7.58 -6.79
C ASN A 69 -6.69 -8.76 -5.98
N GLY A 70 -5.53 -9.29 -6.40
CA GLY A 70 -5.02 -10.57 -5.91
C GLY A 70 -4.75 -10.64 -4.40
N SER A 71 -4.36 -9.51 -3.80
CA SER A 71 -4.29 -9.31 -2.35
C SER A 71 -4.80 -7.92 -2.01
N SER A 72 -5.04 -7.65 -0.72
CA SER A 72 -5.38 -6.30 -0.29
C SER A 72 -4.23 -5.34 -0.59
N SER A 73 -4.55 -4.11 -0.98
CA SER A 73 -3.57 -3.18 -1.53
C SER A 73 -3.92 -1.72 -1.28
N LEU A 74 -2.92 -0.85 -1.29
CA LEU A 74 -3.11 0.59 -1.43
C LEU A 74 -2.80 1.00 -2.88
N LYS A 75 -3.70 1.73 -3.52
CA LYS A 75 -3.57 2.16 -4.92
C LYS A 75 -3.67 3.68 -5.03
N HIS A 76 -2.79 4.26 -5.83
CA HIS A 76 -2.84 5.68 -6.21
C HIS A 76 -4.00 5.91 -7.20
N ILE A 77 -4.63 7.08 -7.16
CA ILE A 77 -5.72 7.42 -8.08
C ILE A 77 -5.33 8.62 -8.97
N PRO A 78 -4.54 8.39 -10.04
CA PRO A 78 -4.40 9.39 -11.10
C PRO A 78 -5.75 9.69 -11.75
N VAL A 79 -5.97 10.93 -12.18
CA VAL A 79 -7.12 11.29 -13.02
C VAL A 79 -7.06 10.50 -14.33
N GLY A 80 -8.19 9.94 -14.77
CA GLY A 80 -8.28 9.13 -15.99
C GLY A 80 -7.85 7.66 -15.83
N SER A 81 -7.45 7.25 -14.64
CA SER A 81 -6.92 5.91 -14.39
C SER A 81 -7.99 4.81 -14.37
N PHE A 82 -7.52 3.59 -14.59
CA PHE A 82 -8.24 2.34 -14.39
C PHE A 82 -7.59 1.54 -13.25
N GLN A 83 -8.38 1.14 -12.27
CA GLN A 83 -7.91 0.56 -11.00
C GLN A 83 -7.96 -0.97 -10.96
N GLY A 84 -8.33 -1.59 -12.09
CA GLY A 84 -8.21 -3.03 -12.36
C GLY A 84 -9.53 -3.74 -12.68
N HIS A 85 -10.64 -3.36 -12.07
CA HIS A 85 -11.89 -4.11 -12.20
C HIS A 85 -12.80 -3.61 -13.35
N PRO A 86 -13.07 -4.35 -14.43
CA PRO A 86 -13.84 -3.85 -15.58
C PRO A 86 -15.35 -3.71 -15.30
N GLY A 87 -15.87 -4.28 -14.22
CA GLY A 87 -17.32 -4.29 -13.90
C GLY A 87 -18.05 -2.95 -13.84
N GLY A 88 -17.33 -1.81 -13.72
CA GLY A 88 -17.91 -0.47 -13.80
C GLY A 88 -17.98 0.13 -15.20
N TRP A 89 -17.50 -0.56 -16.24
CA TRP A 89 -17.26 0.04 -17.56
C TRP A 89 -18.50 0.51 -18.32
N ARG A 90 -19.70 0.02 -17.98
CA ARG A 90 -20.97 0.55 -18.52
C ARG A 90 -21.14 2.05 -18.30
N TRP A 91 -20.50 2.63 -17.28
CA TRP A 91 -20.64 4.07 -17.00
C TRP A 91 -19.78 4.97 -17.88
N PHE A 92 -18.91 4.41 -18.74
CA PHE A 92 -18.31 5.17 -19.83
C PHE A 92 -19.35 5.65 -20.86
N ASP A 93 -20.55 5.07 -20.85
CA ASP A 93 -21.61 5.46 -21.77
C ASP A 93 -22.37 6.74 -21.33
N LEU A 94 -22.15 7.21 -20.09
CA LEU A 94 -22.73 8.45 -19.58
C LEU A 94 -22.09 9.68 -20.26
N ASP A 95 -22.92 10.65 -20.65
CA ASP A 95 -22.45 11.86 -21.33
C ASP A 95 -21.44 12.66 -20.49
N ALA A 96 -21.64 12.71 -19.17
CA ALA A 96 -20.70 13.35 -18.25
C ALA A 96 -19.30 12.71 -18.29
N VAL A 97 -19.22 11.38 -18.52
CA VAL A 97 -17.97 10.64 -18.60
C VAL A 97 -17.33 10.79 -19.97
N LYS A 98 -18.10 10.62 -21.06
CA LYS A 98 -17.60 10.71 -22.44
C LYS A 98 -16.88 12.02 -22.75
N LYS A 99 -17.29 13.11 -22.10
CA LYS A 99 -16.71 14.44 -22.26
C LYS A 99 -15.28 14.55 -21.74
N ILE A 100 -14.91 13.76 -20.72
CA ILE A 100 -13.65 13.95 -19.98
C ILE A 100 -12.77 12.70 -19.90
N MET A 101 -13.32 11.51 -20.18
CA MET A 101 -12.62 10.24 -20.06
C MET A 101 -12.96 9.29 -21.21
N LYS A 102 -11.98 8.48 -21.61
CA LYS A 102 -12.15 7.43 -22.61
C LYS A 102 -12.08 6.07 -21.94
N ARG A 103 -12.95 5.14 -22.35
CA ARG A 103 -12.87 3.73 -21.95
C ARG A 103 -11.52 3.17 -22.39
N PRO A 104 -10.85 2.35 -21.56
CA PRO A 104 -9.65 1.65 -21.99
C PRO A 104 -9.93 0.79 -23.22
N ALA A 105 -9.01 0.80 -24.19
CA ALA A 105 -9.19 0.07 -25.46
C ALA A 105 -9.26 -1.45 -25.29
N ASN A 106 -8.54 -1.98 -24.29
CA ASN A 106 -8.43 -3.40 -24.02
C ASN A 106 -9.04 -3.73 -22.66
N GLU A 107 -9.94 -4.71 -22.63
CA GLU A 107 -10.36 -5.31 -21.37
C GLU A 107 -9.21 -6.12 -20.74
N PRO A 108 -9.01 -6.03 -19.40
CA PRO A 108 -8.05 -6.88 -18.72
C PRO A 108 -8.34 -8.37 -18.99
N LYS A 109 -7.29 -9.14 -19.26
CA LYS A 109 -7.38 -10.58 -19.43
C LYS A 109 -7.24 -11.27 -18.08
N SER A 110 -8.16 -12.18 -17.77
CA SER A 110 -8.09 -13.00 -16.57
C SER A 110 -6.92 -13.98 -16.64
N GLU A 111 -6.46 -14.46 -15.47
CA GLU A 111 -5.32 -15.36 -15.33
C GLU A 111 -3.99 -14.77 -15.84
N SER A 112 -3.87 -13.44 -15.76
CA SER A 112 -2.69 -12.67 -16.18
C SER A 112 -1.95 -12.07 -14.98
N ARG A 113 -0.96 -11.21 -15.23
CA ARG A 113 -0.09 -10.52 -14.25
C ARG A 113 -0.17 -9.02 -14.48
N TYR A 114 -0.06 -8.22 -13.41
CA TYR A 114 -0.13 -6.76 -13.50
C TYR A 114 0.83 -6.14 -14.53
N PRO A 115 2.14 -6.51 -14.58
CA PRO A 115 3.04 -6.00 -15.62
C PRO A 115 2.55 -6.25 -17.05
N THR A 116 2.13 -7.48 -17.35
CA THR A 116 1.59 -7.86 -18.66
C THR A 116 0.34 -7.07 -19.02
N GLU A 117 -0.59 -6.90 -18.06
CA GLU A 117 -1.83 -6.15 -18.34
C GLU A 117 -1.61 -4.65 -18.39
N ARG A 118 -0.58 -4.09 -17.73
CA ARG A 118 -0.22 -2.67 -17.86
C ARG A 118 0.29 -2.33 -19.25
N GLU A 119 0.93 -3.28 -19.94
CA GLU A 119 1.34 -3.09 -21.34
C GLU A 119 0.13 -3.01 -22.28
N ARG A 120 -0.92 -3.81 -22.01
CA ARG A 120 -2.16 -3.87 -22.81
C ARG A 120 -3.15 -2.75 -22.48
N VAL A 121 -3.29 -2.43 -21.20
CA VAL A 121 -4.26 -1.47 -20.65
C VAL A 121 -3.47 -0.29 -20.11
N LYS A 122 -3.13 0.68 -20.97
CA LYS A 122 -2.15 1.74 -20.67
C LYS A 122 -2.48 2.62 -19.47
N ASN A 123 -3.76 2.75 -19.12
CA ASN A 123 -4.20 3.51 -17.94
C ASN A 123 -4.45 2.62 -16.70
N LEU A 124 -4.05 1.34 -16.72
CA LEU A 124 -4.08 0.47 -15.55
C LEU A 124 -3.04 0.94 -14.52
N THR A 125 -3.52 1.34 -13.36
CA THR A 125 -2.66 1.71 -12.22
C THR A 125 -2.34 0.45 -11.41
N PRO A 126 -1.05 0.10 -11.24
CA PRO A 126 -0.67 -0.98 -10.33
C PRO A 126 -0.89 -0.57 -8.86
N PRO A 127 -0.99 -1.55 -7.94
CA PRO A 127 -0.94 -1.25 -6.52
C PRO A 127 0.39 -0.59 -6.15
N ALA A 128 0.32 0.47 -5.35
CA ALA A 128 1.50 1.12 -4.79
C ALA A 128 2.08 0.30 -3.63
N LEU A 129 1.20 -0.29 -2.82
CA LEU A 129 1.55 -1.23 -1.77
C LEU A 129 0.61 -2.43 -1.85
N VAL A 130 1.17 -3.63 -1.81
CA VAL A 130 0.45 -4.88 -1.59
C VAL A 130 0.66 -5.29 -0.13
N PHE A 131 -0.42 -5.57 0.57
CA PHE A 131 -0.41 -6.16 1.90
C PHE A 131 -0.60 -7.66 1.74
N PRO A 132 0.42 -8.51 1.96
CA PRO A 132 0.28 -9.93 1.69
C PRO A 132 -0.81 -10.58 2.53
N HIS A 133 -1.71 -11.28 1.84
CA HIS A 133 -2.89 -11.89 2.44
C HIS A 133 -2.50 -12.93 3.49
N GLY A 134 -3.14 -12.88 4.66
CA GLY A 134 -2.82 -13.75 5.79
C GLY A 134 -1.57 -13.34 6.59
N VAL A 135 -0.81 -12.34 6.12
CA VAL A 135 0.44 -11.88 6.75
C VAL A 135 0.28 -10.50 7.37
N LEU A 136 0.02 -9.47 6.54
CA LEU A 136 -0.21 -8.10 7.02
C LEU A 136 -1.70 -7.80 7.26
N GLY A 137 -2.57 -8.76 6.98
CA GLY A 137 -4.01 -8.57 7.07
C GLY A 137 -4.76 -9.28 5.95
N ASN A 138 -6.09 -9.22 6.02
CA ASN A 138 -6.98 -9.78 5.00
C ASN A 138 -7.93 -8.72 4.42
N SER A 139 -8.09 -7.58 5.07
CA SER A 139 -9.08 -6.55 4.78
C SER A 139 -8.55 -5.16 5.11
N THR A 140 -7.57 -4.70 4.32
CA THR A 140 -6.98 -3.36 4.42
C THR A 140 -8.05 -2.27 4.32
N SER A 141 -8.03 -1.30 5.22
CA SER A 141 -9.10 -0.31 5.36
C SER A 141 -8.56 1.12 5.45
N GLY A 142 -9.22 2.00 6.20
CA GLY A 142 -8.83 3.40 6.36
C GLY A 142 -7.38 3.59 6.77
N PHE A 143 -6.80 4.70 6.34
CA PHE A 143 -5.42 5.05 6.62
C PHE A 143 -5.27 6.53 6.92
N ALA A 144 -4.20 6.86 7.62
CA ALA A 144 -3.80 8.23 7.94
C ALA A 144 -2.28 8.36 7.82
N TYR A 145 -1.74 9.55 8.08
CA TYR A 145 -0.30 9.76 8.22
C TYR A 145 -0.05 10.84 9.27
N ASP A 146 1.14 10.82 9.86
CA ASP A 146 1.63 11.91 10.70
C ASP A 146 2.42 12.92 9.87
N GLY A 147 1.84 14.09 9.64
CA GLY A 147 2.49 15.17 8.89
C GLY A 147 3.39 16.08 9.72
N ASN A 148 3.43 15.94 11.06
CA ASN A 148 4.18 16.85 11.94
C ASN A 148 5.25 16.18 12.81
N GLY A 149 5.34 14.85 12.80
CA GLY A 149 6.39 14.11 13.50
C GLY A 149 6.13 13.92 15.00
N LYS A 150 4.92 14.21 15.48
CA LYS A 150 4.53 14.01 16.88
C LYS A 150 4.16 12.56 17.20
N PHE A 151 4.05 11.70 16.19
CA PHE A 151 3.72 10.28 16.31
C PHE A 151 4.94 9.37 16.07
N GLY A 152 6.09 9.76 16.63
CA GLY A 152 7.33 9.01 16.51
C GLY A 152 8.08 9.26 15.19
N PRO A 153 9.04 8.40 14.82
CA PRO A 153 10.01 8.70 13.77
C PRO A 153 9.46 8.58 12.35
N PHE A 154 8.20 8.15 12.16
CA PHE A 154 7.65 7.75 10.86
C PHE A 154 6.84 8.86 10.18
N LYS A 155 7.29 10.11 10.32
CA LYS A 155 6.64 11.27 9.70
C LYS A 155 6.44 10.98 8.21
N ASN A 156 5.26 11.34 7.69
CA ASN A 156 4.82 11.18 6.30
C ASN A 156 4.60 9.76 5.78
N GLN A 157 4.94 8.71 6.55
CA GLN A 157 4.54 7.34 6.21
C GLN A 157 3.05 7.13 6.49
N LEU A 158 2.44 6.24 5.70
CA LEU A 158 1.04 5.88 5.89
C LEU A 158 0.88 4.87 7.02
N LEU A 159 -0.19 5.04 7.79
CA LEU A 159 -0.64 4.18 8.87
C LEU A 159 -1.93 3.52 8.41
N VAL A 160 -1.83 2.30 7.91
CA VAL A 160 -2.88 1.60 7.16
C VAL A 160 -3.54 0.54 8.03
N CYS A 161 -4.84 0.65 8.25
CA CYS A 161 -5.58 -0.29 9.07
C CYS A 161 -5.82 -1.61 8.35
N ASP A 162 -6.01 -2.67 9.14
CA ASP A 162 -6.61 -3.92 8.68
C ASP A 162 -7.78 -4.30 9.60
N GLN A 163 -8.93 -4.56 8.99
CA GLN A 163 -10.16 -4.91 9.71
C GLN A 163 -10.05 -6.30 10.33
N THR A 164 -9.60 -7.30 9.58
CA THR A 164 -9.65 -8.69 10.03
C THR A 164 -8.66 -8.93 11.16
N PHE A 165 -7.45 -8.39 11.04
CA PHE A 165 -6.36 -8.63 11.98
C PHE A 165 -6.36 -7.66 13.16
N SER A 166 -7.15 -6.59 13.11
CA SER A 166 -7.18 -5.55 14.14
C SER A 166 -5.78 -4.96 14.38
N VAL A 167 -5.12 -4.57 13.28
CA VAL A 167 -3.77 -3.99 13.28
C VAL A 167 -3.72 -2.69 12.50
N VAL A 168 -2.64 -1.95 12.70
CA VAL A 168 -2.21 -0.86 11.82
C VAL A 168 -0.83 -1.24 11.30
N ASN A 169 -0.64 -1.19 9.98
CA ASN A 169 0.63 -1.40 9.30
C ASN A 169 1.22 -0.05 8.88
N ARG A 170 2.54 0.04 8.72
CA ARG A 170 3.19 1.18 8.07
C ARG A 170 3.28 0.95 6.57
N GLY A 171 3.15 2.03 5.81
CA GLY A 171 3.41 2.09 4.37
C GLY A 171 4.38 3.22 4.06
N PHE A 172 5.58 2.85 3.63
CA PHE A 172 6.52 3.79 3.01
C PHE A 172 6.25 3.84 1.50
N LEU A 173 6.17 5.03 0.92
CA LEU A 173 5.93 5.25 -0.50
C LEU A 173 7.08 6.02 -1.13
N GLU A 174 7.40 5.65 -2.36
CA GLU A 174 8.23 6.42 -3.28
C GLU A 174 7.64 6.41 -4.69
N LYS A 175 8.11 7.32 -5.54
CA LYS A 175 7.69 7.42 -6.94
C LYS A 175 8.90 7.16 -7.82
N VAL A 176 8.85 6.09 -8.62
CA VAL A 176 9.90 5.68 -9.55
C VAL A 176 9.32 5.68 -10.95
N ASN A 177 9.94 6.40 -11.89
CA ASN A 177 9.44 6.58 -13.25
C ASN A 177 7.96 7.00 -13.31
N GLY A 178 7.54 7.88 -12.39
CA GLY A 178 6.16 8.38 -12.29
C GLY A 178 5.17 7.43 -11.61
N VAL A 179 5.57 6.21 -11.24
CA VAL A 179 4.71 5.18 -10.63
C VAL A 179 4.97 5.10 -9.13
N TYR A 180 3.90 5.11 -8.35
CA TYR A 180 3.99 4.87 -6.92
C TYR A 180 4.28 3.40 -6.62
N GLN A 181 5.21 3.19 -5.70
CA GLN A 181 5.59 1.88 -5.17
C GLN A 181 6.18 2.06 -3.76
N GLY A 182 6.51 0.96 -3.07
CA GLY A 182 7.17 1.05 -1.77
C GLY A 182 6.97 -0.18 -0.90
N ALA A 183 7.26 -0.03 0.39
CA ALA A 183 7.26 -1.12 1.36
C ALA A 183 6.18 -0.98 2.42
N ALA A 184 5.50 -2.09 2.68
CA ALA A 184 4.63 -2.26 3.84
C ALA A 184 5.40 -2.95 4.99
N PHE A 185 5.07 -2.58 6.23
CA PHE A 185 5.65 -3.15 7.45
C PHE A 185 4.56 -3.38 8.50
N SER A 186 4.67 -4.46 9.27
CA SER A 186 3.90 -4.60 10.51
C SER A 186 4.20 -3.43 11.47
N PHE A 187 3.24 -3.03 12.31
CA PHE A 187 3.47 -1.92 13.22
C PHE A 187 2.71 -1.99 14.55
N LEU A 188 1.42 -1.66 14.61
CA LEU A 188 0.65 -1.62 15.85
C LEU A 188 -0.38 -2.76 15.89
N LYS A 189 -0.56 -3.33 17.08
CA LYS A 189 -1.55 -4.36 17.40
C LYS A 189 -2.20 -4.07 18.75
N GLY A 190 -3.22 -4.86 19.10
CA GLY A 190 -3.93 -4.76 20.38
C GLY A 190 -5.15 -3.84 20.35
N PHE A 191 -5.72 -3.61 19.16
CA PHE A 191 -6.95 -2.84 18.98
C PHE A 191 -8.18 -3.65 19.39
N GLY A 192 -9.22 -2.96 19.85
CA GLY A 192 -10.39 -3.60 20.45
C GLY A 192 -11.37 -4.22 19.45
N SER A 193 -11.31 -3.88 18.16
CA SER A 193 -12.22 -4.39 17.14
C SER A 193 -11.56 -4.40 15.76
N GLY A 194 -12.29 -4.68 14.69
CA GLY A 194 -11.74 -4.65 13.33
C GLY A 194 -11.54 -3.22 12.85
N ASN A 195 -10.28 -2.79 12.70
CA ASN A 195 -9.92 -1.42 12.34
C ASN A 195 -10.46 -1.07 10.94
N ILE A 196 -11.27 -0.02 10.85
CA ILE A 196 -11.89 0.44 9.59
C ILE A 196 -11.53 1.87 9.21
N SER A 197 -11.30 2.73 10.20
CA SER A 197 -10.99 4.14 9.97
C SER A 197 -9.80 4.57 10.82
N ALA A 198 -8.98 5.45 10.26
CA ALA A 198 -7.85 6.05 10.92
C ALA A 198 -7.95 7.58 10.81
N TYR A 199 -7.69 8.27 11.90
CA TYR A 199 -7.59 9.73 11.93
C TYR A 199 -6.39 10.16 12.76
N MET A 200 -5.44 10.82 12.10
CA MET A 200 -4.33 11.48 12.79
C MET A 200 -4.73 12.89 13.19
N HIS A 201 -4.83 13.12 14.50
CA HIS A 201 -5.07 14.44 15.07
C HIS A 201 -3.78 15.28 15.07
N PRO A 202 -3.84 16.61 14.83
CA PRO A 202 -2.64 17.48 14.84
C PRO A 202 -1.81 17.48 16.13
N SER A 203 -2.33 16.94 17.24
CA SER A 203 -1.55 16.73 18.47
C SER A 203 -0.56 15.56 18.39
N GLY A 204 -0.60 14.73 17.34
CA GLY A 204 0.13 13.46 17.29
C GLY A 204 -0.61 12.31 17.97
N THR A 205 -1.94 12.37 18.00
CA THR A 205 -2.78 11.28 18.52
C THR A 205 -3.47 10.58 17.35
N LEU A 206 -3.29 9.27 17.23
CA LEU A 206 -3.98 8.46 16.25
C LEU A 206 -5.27 7.90 16.87
N PHE A 207 -6.41 8.18 16.23
CA PHE A 207 -7.70 7.57 16.55
C PHE A 207 -8.03 6.50 15.53
N ILE A 208 -8.44 5.33 16.02
CA ILE A 208 -8.85 4.19 15.20
C ILE A 208 -10.30 3.83 15.53
N GLY A 209 -11.16 3.88 14.52
CA GLY A 209 -12.52 3.36 14.61
C GLY A 209 -12.54 1.90 14.18
N GLY A 210 -13.25 1.05 14.93
CA GLY A 210 -13.32 -0.37 14.66
C GLY A 210 -14.72 -0.97 14.78
N THR A 211 -14.98 -2.01 13.97
CA THR A 211 -16.19 -2.84 14.02
C THR A 211 -15.87 -4.26 13.56
N ASP A 212 -16.53 -5.25 14.16
CA ASP A 212 -16.49 -6.65 13.70
C ASP A 212 -17.75 -7.05 12.90
N ARG A 213 -18.75 -6.15 12.84
CA ARG A 213 -20.03 -6.41 12.17
C ARG A 213 -19.79 -6.76 10.71
N GLY A 214 -20.31 -7.92 10.30
CA GLY A 214 -20.19 -8.45 8.93
C GLY A 214 -19.20 -9.60 8.81
N TRP A 215 -17.94 -9.42 9.24
CA TRP A 215 -16.84 -10.34 8.90
C TRP A 215 -16.04 -10.87 10.10
N GLY A 216 -16.37 -10.44 11.33
CA GLY A 216 -15.57 -10.76 12.51
C GLY A 216 -14.21 -10.04 12.52
N ALA A 217 -13.55 -9.96 13.67
CA ALA A 217 -12.22 -9.36 13.77
C ALA A 217 -11.45 -9.89 14.99
N ARG A 218 -10.11 -9.89 14.92
CA ARG A 218 -9.26 -10.41 16.00
C ARG A 218 -9.33 -9.60 17.30
N GLY A 219 -9.74 -8.34 17.25
CA GLY A 219 -9.91 -7.48 18.45
C GLY A 219 -11.05 -7.93 19.37
N GLY A 220 -12.00 -8.74 18.87
CA GLY A 220 -13.00 -9.45 19.67
C GLY A 220 -14.19 -8.62 20.18
N LYS A 221 -14.12 -7.27 20.21
CA LYS A 221 -15.29 -6.44 20.52
C LYS A 221 -16.09 -6.11 19.27
N ARG A 222 -17.39 -5.91 19.44
CA ARG A 222 -18.30 -5.54 18.35
C ARG A 222 -17.99 -4.21 17.69
N PHE A 223 -17.43 -3.30 18.47
CA PHE A 223 -17.01 -1.97 18.04
C PHE A 223 -15.97 -1.44 19.02
N ALA A 224 -15.13 -0.53 18.55
CA ALA A 224 -14.15 0.17 19.36
C ALA A 224 -13.87 1.57 18.80
N LEU A 225 -13.53 2.50 19.69
CA LEU A 225 -12.82 3.73 19.36
C LEU A 225 -11.53 3.71 20.17
N ASP A 226 -10.44 3.35 19.52
CA ASP A 226 -9.13 3.24 20.14
C ASP A 226 -8.34 4.54 19.94
N ARG A 227 -7.60 4.94 20.96
CA ARG A 227 -6.70 6.10 20.93
C ARG A 227 -5.27 5.64 21.17
N VAL A 228 -4.38 6.00 20.27
CA VAL A 228 -2.95 5.69 20.36
C VAL A 228 -2.15 6.98 20.49
N THR A 229 -1.28 7.03 21.50
CA THR A 229 -0.33 8.12 21.73
C THR A 229 1.09 7.58 21.78
N TRP A 230 2.01 8.32 21.16
CA TRP A 230 3.42 7.95 21.21
C TRP A 230 3.99 8.15 22.61
N LYS A 231 4.76 7.17 23.10
CA LYS A 231 5.35 7.17 24.46
C LYS A 231 6.70 7.88 24.54
N GLY A 232 7.17 8.53 23.46
CA GLY A 232 8.48 9.17 23.40
C GLY A 232 9.68 8.23 23.20
N LYS A 233 9.45 6.90 23.16
CA LYS A 233 10.50 5.90 22.93
C LYS A 233 10.53 5.48 21.46
N VAL A 234 11.70 5.57 20.85
CA VAL A 234 11.93 5.13 19.47
C VAL A 234 12.36 3.65 19.49
N PRO A 235 11.62 2.74 18.83
CA PRO A 235 12.07 1.35 18.66
C PRO A 235 13.11 1.25 17.53
N PHE A 236 13.96 0.22 17.53
CA PHE A 236 14.82 -0.09 16.38
C PHE A 236 13.99 -0.78 15.29
N GLU A 237 13.83 -0.11 14.16
CA GLU A 237 12.92 -0.47 13.08
C GLU A 237 13.59 -0.16 11.73
N ILE A 238 13.19 -0.89 10.69
CA ILE A 238 13.39 -0.43 9.31
C ILE A 238 12.52 0.83 9.14
N HIS A 239 13.17 1.96 8.91
CA HIS A 239 12.51 3.23 8.68
C HIS A 239 11.95 3.26 7.25
N GLU A 240 12.79 3.14 6.23
CA GLU A 240 12.38 3.08 4.82
C GLU A 240 13.07 1.92 4.11
N MET A 241 12.46 1.45 3.02
CA MET A 241 13.06 0.52 2.06
C MET A 241 12.81 1.09 0.68
N ARG A 242 13.88 1.51 -0.01
CA ARG A 242 13.84 2.13 -1.34
C ARG A 242 14.38 1.18 -2.39
N ALA A 243 13.76 1.12 -3.56
CA ALA A 243 14.36 0.40 -4.68
C ALA A 243 15.59 1.14 -5.20
N LYS A 244 16.56 0.36 -5.67
CA LYS A 244 17.73 0.79 -6.45
C LYS A 244 17.80 -0.06 -7.72
N SER A 245 18.67 0.29 -8.67
CA SER A 245 18.80 -0.45 -9.94
C SER A 245 19.11 -1.94 -9.78
N ASP A 246 19.79 -2.28 -8.70
CA ASP A 246 20.37 -3.61 -8.42
C ASP A 246 20.03 -4.10 -7.00
N GLY A 247 19.01 -3.53 -6.35
CA GLY A 247 18.54 -4.01 -5.05
C GLY A 247 17.75 -2.97 -4.27
N PHE A 248 18.04 -2.85 -2.97
CA PHE A 248 17.33 -1.96 -2.07
C PHE A 248 18.27 -1.14 -1.17
N GLU A 249 17.81 0.02 -0.75
CA GLU A 249 18.42 0.80 0.31
C GLU A 249 17.48 0.78 1.52
N LEU A 250 18.00 0.36 2.66
CA LEU A 250 17.28 0.32 3.94
C LEU A 250 17.78 1.45 4.82
N THR A 251 16.88 2.29 5.32
CA THR A 251 17.20 3.21 6.42
C THR A 251 16.63 2.68 7.72
N PHE A 252 17.26 3.01 8.84
CA PHE A 252 16.87 2.52 10.17
C PHE A 252 16.64 3.69 11.15
N THR A 253 15.84 3.44 12.19
CA THR A 253 15.58 4.46 13.22
C THR A 253 16.77 4.70 14.15
N HIS A 254 17.67 3.72 14.28
CA HIS A 254 18.89 3.78 15.08
C HIS A 254 20.12 3.44 14.25
N GLU A 255 21.29 3.76 14.79
CA GLU A 255 22.55 3.32 14.21
C GLU A 255 22.66 1.81 14.21
N VAL A 256 23.14 1.27 13.10
CA VAL A 256 23.25 -0.16 12.85
C VAL A 256 24.65 -0.63 13.23
N ASP A 257 24.74 -1.81 13.86
CA ASP A 257 26.02 -2.47 14.07
C ASP A 257 26.63 -2.87 12.71
N ALA A 258 27.82 -2.34 12.42
CA ALA A 258 28.47 -2.50 11.12
C ALA A 258 28.76 -3.96 10.78
N LYS A 259 29.03 -4.82 11.77
CA LYS A 259 29.31 -6.24 11.52
C LYS A 259 28.07 -6.96 11.02
N THR A 260 26.93 -6.76 11.69
CA THR A 260 25.66 -7.35 11.25
C THR A 260 25.16 -6.73 9.95
N ALA A 261 25.46 -5.45 9.69
CA ALA A 261 25.05 -4.74 8.48
C ALA A 261 25.65 -5.32 7.19
N VAL A 262 26.92 -5.74 7.21
CA VAL A 262 27.62 -6.26 6.03
C VAL A 262 27.55 -7.78 5.91
N ASP A 263 27.06 -8.47 6.94
CA ASP A 263 26.87 -9.92 6.92
C ASP A 263 25.65 -10.29 6.06
N LEU A 264 25.89 -10.97 4.93
CA LEU A 264 24.82 -11.42 4.04
C LEU A 264 23.86 -12.39 4.73
N ALA A 265 24.31 -13.14 5.73
CA ALA A 265 23.45 -14.03 6.52
C ALA A 265 22.45 -13.27 7.41
N SER A 266 22.63 -11.96 7.59
CA SER A 266 21.63 -11.11 8.25
C SER A 266 20.35 -10.94 7.44
N TYR A 267 20.41 -11.28 6.15
CA TYR A 267 19.36 -11.06 5.19
C TYR A 267 18.85 -12.36 4.59
N ASN A 268 17.54 -12.41 4.36
CA ASN A 268 16.92 -13.41 3.51
C ASN A 268 15.85 -12.75 2.66
N MET A 269 15.60 -13.29 1.48
CA MET A 269 14.66 -12.67 0.56
C MET A 269 13.81 -13.69 -0.18
N SER A 270 12.54 -13.37 -0.34
CA SER A 270 11.66 -14.05 -1.29
C SER A 270 10.93 -13.00 -2.12
N ALA A 271 10.50 -13.36 -3.31
CA ALA A 271 9.63 -12.51 -4.10
C ALA A 271 8.56 -13.32 -4.81
N TYR A 272 7.38 -12.74 -4.95
CA TYR A 272 6.22 -13.42 -5.52
C TYR A 272 5.19 -12.42 -6.02
N THR A 273 4.21 -12.90 -6.78
CA THR A 273 3.06 -12.09 -7.19
C THR A 273 1.75 -12.85 -6.98
N TYR A 274 0.65 -12.24 -7.40
CA TYR A 274 -0.68 -12.81 -7.35
C TYR A 274 -1.26 -12.85 -8.78
N ILE A 275 -2.11 -13.83 -9.04
CA ILE A 275 -2.84 -13.89 -10.30
C ILE A 275 -3.77 -12.67 -10.38
N TYR A 276 -3.68 -11.92 -11.47
CA TYR A 276 -4.65 -10.89 -11.84
C TYR A 276 -5.76 -11.55 -12.66
N GLN A 277 -6.93 -11.70 -12.04
CA GLN A 277 -8.02 -12.55 -12.55
C GLN A 277 -9.40 -12.07 -12.12
N SER A 278 -10.43 -12.46 -12.85
CA SER A 278 -11.83 -12.15 -12.52
C SER A 278 -12.39 -12.97 -11.35
N LYS A 279 -11.80 -14.14 -11.06
CA LYS A 279 -12.23 -15.01 -9.96
C LYS A 279 -11.94 -14.38 -8.59
N TYR A 280 -12.80 -14.64 -7.61
CA TYR A 280 -12.54 -14.26 -6.21
C TYR A 280 -11.43 -15.12 -5.61
N GLY A 281 -10.55 -14.51 -4.80
CA GLY A 281 -9.35 -15.18 -4.31
C GLY A 281 -8.21 -15.13 -5.33
N SER A 282 -6.97 -15.11 -4.84
CA SER A 282 -5.80 -15.31 -5.71
C SER A 282 -4.69 -15.94 -4.88
N PRO A 283 -4.11 -17.07 -5.32
CA PRO A 283 -2.96 -17.64 -4.66
C PRO A 283 -1.71 -16.79 -4.92
N VAL A 284 -0.72 -16.96 -4.05
CA VAL A 284 0.64 -16.53 -4.36
C VAL A 284 1.20 -17.41 -5.49
N VAL A 285 1.72 -16.78 -6.54
CA VAL A 285 2.29 -17.43 -7.73
C VAL A 285 3.66 -16.82 -8.08
N ASP A 286 4.35 -17.47 -9.02
CA ASP A 286 5.62 -17.01 -9.60
C ASP A 286 6.69 -16.72 -8.51
N LYS A 287 6.71 -17.56 -7.48
CA LYS A 287 7.63 -17.46 -6.34
C LYS A 287 9.07 -17.66 -6.80
N ILE A 288 9.94 -16.78 -6.32
CA ILE A 288 11.39 -16.84 -6.49
C ILE A 288 12.08 -16.48 -5.17
N THR A 289 13.36 -16.84 -5.07
CA THR A 289 14.22 -16.53 -3.92
C THR A 289 15.42 -15.74 -4.43
N PRO A 290 15.32 -14.40 -4.56
CA PRO A 290 16.47 -13.56 -4.87
C PRO A 290 17.58 -13.77 -3.83
N LYS A 291 18.82 -13.84 -4.27
CA LYS A 291 19.98 -13.92 -3.38
C LYS A 291 20.47 -12.52 -3.07
N VAL A 292 20.71 -12.25 -1.78
CA VAL A 292 21.46 -11.08 -1.36
C VAL A 292 22.94 -11.36 -1.65
N VAL A 293 23.52 -10.58 -2.56
CA VAL A 293 24.90 -10.78 -3.06
C VAL A 293 25.86 -9.70 -2.58
N GLY A 294 25.34 -8.63 -1.97
CA GLY A 294 26.13 -7.58 -1.36
C GLY A 294 25.33 -6.83 -0.29
N ALA A 295 26.02 -6.39 0.75
CA ALA A 295 25.47 -5.51 1.77
C ALA A 295 26.56 -4.52 2.21
N GLU A 296 26.23 -3.24 2.22
CA GLU A 296 27.16 -2.15 2.52
C GLU A 296 26.50 -1.15 3.46
N LEU A 297 27.15 -0.82 4.58
CA LEU A 297 26.73 0.25 5.47
C LEU A 297 27.19 1.60 4.86
N THR A 298 26.30 2.30 4.17
CA THR A 298 26.61 3.56 3.48
C THR A 298 26.51 4.78 4.39
N SER A 299 25.82 4.65 5.52
CA SER A 299 25.80 5.65 6.61
C SER A 299 25.51 4.94 7.93
N PRO A 300 25.68 5.60 9.11
CA PRO A 300 25.38 4.97 10.41
C PRO A 300 23.99 4.34 10.50
N LYS A 301 23.00 4.83 9.72
CA LYS A 301 21.62 4.34 9.71
C LYS A 301 21.14 3.83 8.34
N THR A 302 22.04 3.64 7.37
CA THR A 302 21.67 3.26 6.01
C THR A 302 22.48 2.07 5.53
N VAL A 303 21.80 1.05 5.03
CA VAL A 303 22.42 -0.12 4.41
C VAL A 303 21.94 -0.28 2.98
N ARG A 304 22.88 -0.35 2.04
CA ARG A 304 22.65 -0.74 0.64
C ARG A 304 22.72 -2.27 0.55
N VAL A 305 21.65 -2.89 0.06
CA VAL A 305 21.53 -4.34 -0.14
C VAL A 305 21.41 -4.64 -1.63
N THR A 306 22.42 -5.28 -2.22
CA THR A 306 22.43 -5.69 -3.62
C THR A 306 21.90 -7.11 -3.74
N VAL A 307 21.03 -7.34 -4.73
CA VAL A 307 20.40 -8.63 -4.99
C VAL A 307 20.66 -9.07 -6.42
N ASP A 308 20.74 -10.38 -6.64
CA ASP A 308 20.97 -10.93 -7.97
C ASP A 308 19.80 -10.68 -8.96
N LYS A 309 18.59 -10.50 -8.43
CA LYS A 309 17.39 -10.37 -9.25
C LYS A 309 16.31 -9.49 -8.61
N LEU A 310 15.84 -8.52 -9.40
CA LEU A 310 14.62 -7.75 -9.16
C LEU A 310 13.55 -8.15 -10.19
N THR A 311 12.30 -8.34 -9.76
CA THR A 311 11.20 -8.74 -10.66
C THR A 311 10.02 -7.78 -10.59
N LYS A 312 9.79 -6.99 -11.65
CA LYS A 312 8.64 -6.08 -11.71
C LYS A 312 7.31 -6.85 -11.54
N GLY A 313 6.38 -6.28 -10.79
CA GLY A 313 5.10 -6.88 -10.42
C GLY A 313 5.13 -7.78 -9.19
N HIS A 314 6.31 -8.00 -8.60
CA HIS A 314 6.45 -8.83 -7.41
C HIS A 314 6.49 -8.01 -6.13
N VAL A 315 5.91 -8.60 -5.08
CA VAL A 315 6.21 -8.24 -3.69
C VAL A 315 7.52 -8.92 -3.33
N HIS A 316 8.52 -8.11 -3.01
CA HIS A 316 9.83 -8.50 -2.53
C HIS A 316 9.81 -8.44 -1.00
N GLU A 317 9.78 -9.61 -0.37
CA GLU A 317 9.85 -9.78 1.07
C GLU A 317 11.31 -9.87 1.49
N LEU A 318 11.86 -8.76 1.98
CA LEU A 318 13.21 -8.69 2.53
C LEU A 318 13.15 -8.84 4.05
N GLN A 319 13.78 -9.90 4.56
CA GLN A 319 13.92 -10.17 5.98
C GLN A 319 15.32 -9.77 6.44
N ALA A 320 15.43 -8.80 7.34
CA ALA A 320 16.68 -8.30 7.91
C ALA A 320 16.88 -8.79 9.37
N LYS A 321 16.58 -10.07 9.64
CA LYS A 321 16.49 -10.61 11.01
C LYS A 321 17.84 -10.65 11.76
N GLY A 322 18.97 -10.71 11.05
CA GLY A 322 20.29 -10.70 11.68
C GLY A 322 20.79 -9.32 12.06
N ILE A 323 20.20 -8.26 11.52
CA ILE A 323 20.60 -6.89 11.79
C ILE A 323 20.39 -6.51 13.26
N ARG A 324 21.37 -5.81 13.82
CA ARG A 324 21.36 -5.27 15.19
C ARG A 324 21.64 -3.78 15.18
N ALA A 325 21.13 -3.07 16.18
CA ALA A 325 21.63 -1.73 16.47
C ALA A 325 23.01 -1.83 17.13
N VAL A 326 23.74 -0.72 17.24
CA VAL A 326 25.04 -0.64 17.93
C VAL A 326 24.98 -1.18 19.37
N ASP A 327 23.85 -1.03 20.06
CA ASP A 327 23.64 -1.57 21.42
C ASP A 327 23.13 -3.02 21.47
N GLY A 328 23.14 -3.73 20.34
CA GLY A 328 22.81 -5.15 20.24
C GLY A 328 21.32 -5.47 20.17
N ARG A 329 20.40 -4.49 20.21
CA ARG A 329 18.96 -4.79 20.09
C ARG A 329 18.57 -5.26 18.68
N PRO A 330 17.62 -6.19 18.53
CA PRO A 330 17.10 -6.61 17.23
C PRO A 330 16.07 -5.60 16.67
N ILE A 331 15.83 -5.67 15.36
CA ILE A 331 14.73 -4.92 14.72
C ILE A 331 13.39 -5.47 15.25
N LEU A 332 12.48 -4.57 15.65
CA LEU A 332 11.17 -4.96 16.16
C LEU A 332 10.29 -5.62 15.07
N HIS A 333 10.22 -5.01 13.88
CA HIS A 333 9.58 -5.61 12.69
C HIS A 333 10.62 -5.80 11.57
N PRO A 334 11.30 -6.97 11.51
CA PRO A 334 12.47 -7.17 10.66
C PRO A 334 12.15 -7.46 9.19
N ILE A 335 10.91 -7.27 8.73
CA ILE A 335 10.49 -7.66 7.38
C ILE A 335 9.84 -6.48 6.67
N GLY A 336 10.39 -6.12 5.51
CA GLY A 336 9.77 -5.20 4.56
C GLY A 336 9.16 -5.94 3.38
N TYR A 337 7.92 -5.59 3.04
CA TYR A 337 7.20 -6.16 1.90
C TYR A 337 7.12 -5.11 0.79
N TYR A 338 8.14 -5.09 -0.08
CA TYR A 338 8.29 -4.07 -1.11
C TYR A 338 7.53 -4.46 -2.38
N THR A 339 6.55 -3.66 -2.79
CA THR A 339 5.84 -3.84 -4.07
C THR A 339 6.66 -3.18 -5.17
N LEU A 340 7.29 -3.95 -6.06
CA LEU A 340 8.16 -3.41 -7.11
C LEU A 340 7.42 -3.28 -8.44
N ASN A 341 7.09 -2.07 -8.87
CA ASN A 341 6.44 -1.80 -10.16
C ASN A 341 7.44 -1.36 -11.23
N GLU A 342 8.40 -0.54 -10.85
CA GLU A 342 9.45 0.03 -11.69
C GLU A 342 10.81 -0.13 -11.03
N ILE A 343 11.84 -0.35 -11.85
CA ILE A 343 13.23 -0.40 -11.40
C ILE A 343 13.84 0.98 -11.68
N PRO A 344 14.42 1.66 -10.68
CA PRO A 344 15.11 2.94 -10.90
C PRO A 344 16.24 2.79 -11.93
N PRO A 345 16.57 3.86 -12.68
CA PRO A 345 17.76 3.84 -13.52
C PRO A 345 19.01 3.60 -12.67
N ALA A 346 20.05 3.02 -13.27
CA ALA A 346 21.35 2.95 -12.64
C ALA A 346 21.82 4.36 -12.26
N GLU A 347 22.35 4.54 -11.05
CA GLU A 347 23.00 5.80 -10.68
C GLU A 347 24.18 6.00 -11.65
N VAL A 348 24.13 7.07 -12.44
CA VAL A 348 25.25 7.47 -13.29
C VAL A 348 26.24 8.14 -12.37
N ASN A 349 27.38 7.48 -12.12
CA ASN A 349 28.50 8.04 -11.37
C ASN A 349 29.06 9.30 -12.03
#